data_AF-A0A5B0NDX9-F1
#
_entry.id   AF-A0A5B0NDX9-F1
#
_cell.length_a   1.000
_cell.length_b   1.000
_cell.length_c   1.000
_cell.angle_alpha   90.00
_cell.angle_beta   90.00
_cell.angle_gamma   90.00
#
_symmetry.space_group_name_H-M   'P 1'
#
loop_
_entity.id
_entity.type
_entity.pdbx_description
1 polymer ?
#
loop_
_entity_poly.entity_id
_entity_poly.type
_entity_poly.pdbx_seq_one_letter_code
_entity_poly.pdbx_strand_id
1 'polypeptide(L)'
;MEGGLRIKTEDNVRVTQNLFESVTKSEAERGLAMEEDFRIRIKASFQPRESKDTSEIFEGVIKPQWRHFIDSKSQASVFLEESVQSLQLSGKNGNKIKQRDRLFFDKLLEIFKTQLKLSNHQDHISISPMDSETYIFLQVFWDLNAELYFQIYRFICSALVKMKMSRFEFQRRVVTLTNQITQKTLVENWNIISRSLAQKDVKFTPAIMEPFGEMFQLDREFPKVLDAPQMHPMAPHFKVWMSNLESNRRFRDPMDIGPRPTIKLSSDVSEILEEEERLNGADPWNVYHWINCLGLGQVENLEDLNDLDISTSVDIILALLHSPNYKIIPWYESPDRACVIRMFTEEKYYQHLNYICNRLQKMSGGSGSKGNDWKQEAPVSEILKYQAQDKVMIYDHGLDVKLMQTIKMTRQYNQTYREDWELFFKSFPLKVKPHQKEFIKIWFQQNHI
;
A
#
# COMPACT_ATOMS: atom_id res chain seq x y z
N MET A 1 13.36 -25.62 48.61
CA MET A 1 13.13 -24.28 48.02
C MET A 1 13.66 -24.15 46.59
N GLU A 2 14.65 -24.93 46.14
CA GLU A 2 15.20 -24.85 44.78
C GLU A 2 14.24 -25.32 43.65
N GLY A 3 13.35 -26.27 43.92
CA GLY A 3 12.37 -26.75 42.94
C GLY A 3 11.33 -25.69 42.52
N GLY A 4 10.92 -24.81 43.44
CA GLY A 4 9.90 -23.78 43.15
C GLY A 4 10.44 -22.57 42.38
N LEU A 5 11.74 -22.26 42.53
CA LEU A 5 12.39 -21.20 41.74
C LEU A 5 12.61 -21.68 40.30
N ARG A 6 13.08 -22.93 40.12
CA ARG A 6 13.40 -23.52 38.82
C ARG A 6 12.16 -23.68 37.91
N ILE A 7 11.03 -24.10 38.49
CA ILE A 7 9.73 -24.22 37.78
C ILE A 7 9.23 -22.85 37.30
N LYS A 8 9.31 -21.80 38.14
CA LYS A 8 8.95 -20.43 37.74
C LYS A 8 9.83 -19.90 36.61
N THR A 9 11.13 -20.20 36.64
CA THR A 9 12.06 -19.77 35.57
C THR A 9 11.80 -20.49 34.25
N GLU A 10 11.52 -21.80 34.26
CA GLU A 10 11.17 -22.57 33.05
C GLU A 10 9.83 -22.13 32.44
N ASP A 11 8.82 -21.85 33.27
CA ASP A 11 7.54 -21.31 32.82
C ASP A 11 7.70 -19.90 32.20
N ASN A 12 8.52 -19.03 32.81
CA ASN A 12 8.80 -17.69 32.28
C ASN A 12 9.53 -17.72 30.93
N VAL A 13 10.48 -18.65 30.75
CA VAL A 13 11.18 -18.87 29.47
C VAL A 13 10.21 -19.36 28.41
N ARG A 14 9.36 -20.35 28.73
CA ARG A 14 8.36 -20.87 27.79
C ARG A 14 7.35 -19.79 27.35
N VAL A 15 6.84 -18.99 28.28
CA VAL A 15 5.91 -17.90 27.96
C VAL A 15 6.58 -16.86 27.07
N THR A 16 7.83 -16.48 27.38
CA THR A 16 8.61 -15.55 26.56
C THR A 16 8.81 -16.07 25.14
N GLN A 17 9.14 -17.35 24.99
CA GLN A 17 9.32 -17.98 23.69
C GLN A 17 8.00 -17.99 22.90
N ASN A 18 6.88 -18.37 23.51
CA ASN A 18 5.56 -18.34 22.87
C ASN A 18 5.18 -16.92 22.38
N LEU A 19 5.52 -15.89 23.16
CA LEU A 19 5.32 -14.48 22.79
C LEU A 19 6.17 -14.09 21.57
N PHE A 20 7.43 -14.51 21.51
CA PHE A 20 8.32 -14.26 20.37
C PHE A 20 7.87 -15.03 19.12
N GLU A 21 7.41 -16.27 19.27
CA GLU A 21 6.83 -17.06 18.19
C GLU A 21 5.57 -16.40 17.62
N SER A 22 4.70 -15.86 18.47
CA SER A 22 3.50 -15.12 18.05
C SER A 22 3.82 -13.89 17.18
N VAL A 23 4.89 -13.15 17.53
CA VAL A 23 5.37 -12.02 16.73
C VAL A 23 5.90 -12.49 15.38
N THR A 24 6.72 -13.53 15.38
CA THR A 24 7.31 -14.09 14.16
C THR A 24 6.23 -14.64 13.22
N LYS A 25 5.20 -15.28 13.77
CA LYS A 25 4.02 -15.74 13.02
C LYS A 25 3.27 -14.57 12.38
N SER A 26 3.05 -13.49 13.13
CA SER A 26 2.38 -12.28 12.62
C SER A 26 3.11 -11.66 11.43
N GLU A 27 4.44 -11.73 11.45
CA GLU A 27 5.29 -11.24 10.37
C GLU A 27 5.26 -12.15 9.13
N ALA A 28 5.20 -13.46 9.33
CA ALA A 28 5.00 -14.41 8.24
C ALA A 28 3.62 -14.25 7.59
N GLU A 29 2.56 -14.07 8.39
CA GLU A 29 1.19 -13.78 7.92
C GLU A 29 1.15 -12.50 7.06
N ARG A 30 1.91 -11.46 7.43
CA ARG A 30 2.02 -10.24 6.62
C ARG A 30 2.71 -10.49 5.28
N GLY A 31 3.75 -11.32 5.24
CA GLY A 31 4.40 -11.73 4.00
C GLY A 31 3.45 -12.45 3.04
N LEU A 32 2.62 -13.35 3.57
CA LEU A 32 1.57 -14.03 2.79
C LEU A 32 0.50 -13.05 2.30
N ALA A 33 0.10 -12.08 3.12
CA ALA A 33 -0.86 -11.05 2.74
C ALA A 33 -0.33 -10.15 1.61
N MET A 34 0.98 -9.83 1.61
CA MET A 34 1.62 -9.08 0.51
C MET A 34 1.62 -9.86 -0.81
N GLU A 35 1.89 -11.17 -0.76
CA GLU A 35 1.83 -12.03 -1.94
C GLU A 35 0.41 -12.12 -2.52
N GLU A 36 -0.60 -12.23 -1.65
CA GLU A 36 -2.00 -12.24 -2.08
C GLU A 36 -2.45 -10.88 -2.64
N ASP A 37 -2.04 -9.77 -2.00
CA ASP A 37 -2.27 -8.42 -2.51
C ASP A 37 -1.67 -8.24 -3.91
N PHE A 38 -0.43 -8.71 -4.13
CA PHE A 38 0.17 -8.71 -5.47
C PHE A 38 -0.66 -9.52 -6.46
N ARG A 39 -1.09 -10.73 -6.08
CA ARG A 39 -1.88 -11.62 -6.94
C ARG A 39 -3.18 -10.96 -7.41
N ILE A 40 -3.91 -10.36 -6.47
CA ILE A 40 -5.17 -9.66 -6.75
C ILE A 40 -4.91 -8.48 -7.68
N ARG A 41 -3.90 -7.65 -7.37
CA ARG A 41 -3.57 -6.44 -8.14
C ARG A 41 -3.13 -6.74 -9.56
N ILE A 42 -2.17 -7.63 -9.76
CA ILE A 42 -1.63 -7.90 -11.09
C ILE A 42 -2.70 -8.51 -12.00
N LYS A 43 -3.56 -9.38 -11.45
CA LYS A 43 -4.72 -9.91 -12.18
C LYS A 43 -5.68 -8.80 -12.56
N ALA A 44 -6.12 -7.97 -11.61
CA ALA A 44 -7.01 -6.84 -11.88
C ALA A 44 -6.40 -5.83 -12.86
N SER A 45 -5.07 -5.70 -12.90
CA SER A 45 -4.37 -4.77 -13.79
C SER A 45 -4.52 -5.15 -15.26
N PHE A 46 -4.56 -6.44 -15.60
CA PHE A 46 -4.74 -6.91 -16.98
C PHE A 46 -6.17 -7.37 -17.29
N GLN A 47 -6.90 -7.83 -16.27
CA GLN A 47 -8.26 -8.37 -16.37
C GLN A 47 -9.16 -7.68 -15.33
N PRO A 48 -9.47 -6.38 -15.50
CA PRO A 48 -10.16 -5.59 -14.49
C PRO A 48 -11.63 -5.99 -14.31
N ARG A 49 -12.27 -6.55 -15.36
CA ARG A 49 -13.62 -7.09 -15.29
C ARG A 49 -13.59 -8.57 -14.91
N GLU A 50 -14.37 -8.95 -13.90
CA GLU A 50 -14.63 -10.35 -13.58
C GLU A 50 -15.75 -10.90 -14.45
N SER A 51 -15.38 -11.67 -15.48
CA SER A 51 -16.31 -12.34 -16.41
C SER A 51 -15.94 -13.81 -16.58
N LYS A 52 -16.91 -14.63 -17.01
CA LYS A 52 -16.66 -16.04 -17.36
C LYS A 52 -15.74 -16.17 -18.58
N ASP A 53 -15.89 -15.27 -19.53
CA ASP A 53 -14.96 -15.11 -20.66
C ASP A 53 -13.98 -13.99 -20.30
N THR A 54 -12.72 -14.37 -20.02
CA THR A 54 -11.64 -13.44 -19.65
C THR A 54 -11.30 -12.42 -20.74
N SER A 55 -11.78 -12.65 -21.97
CA SER A 55 -11.62 -11.73 -23.10
C SER A 55 -12.70 -10.64 -23.13
N GLU A 56 -13.78 -10.79 -22.35
CA GLU A 56 -14.93 -9.90 -22.35
C GLU A 56 -14.71 -8.67 -21.44
N ILE A 57 -14.27 -7.56 -22.01
CA ILE A 57 -13.89 -6.35 -21.24
C ILE A 57 -15.06 -5.42 -20.91
N PHE A 58 -16.18 -5.57 -21.61
CA PHE A 58 -17.46 -4.89 -21.35
C PHE A 58 -18.60 -5.74 -21.90
N GLU A 59 -19.84 -5.53 -21.46
CA GLU A 59 -20.98 -6.35 -21.86
C GLU A 59 -21.07 -6.46 -23.39
N GLY A 60 -20.84 -7.69 -23.90
CA GLY A 60 -20.83 -7.97 -25.34
C GLY A 60 -19.63 -7.41 -26.12
N VAL A 61 -18.57 -6.94 -25.46
CA VAL A 61 -17.33 -6.44 -26.09
C VAL A 61 -16.17 -7.37 -25.75
N ILE A 62 -15.64 -8.04 -26.78
CA ILE A 62 -14.50 -8.96 -26.66
C ILE A 62 -13.22 -8.23 -27.07
N LYS A 63 -12.23 -8.20 -26.18
CA LYS A 63 -10.89 -7.71 -26.48
C LYS A 63 -10.21 -8.72 -27.41
N PRO A 64 -9.75 -8.29 -28.60
CA PRO A 64 -9.03 -9.16 -29.52
C PRO A 64 -7.78 -9.74 -28.85
N GLN A 65 -7.46 -10.99 -29.15
CA GLN A 65 -6.19 -11.57 -28.69
C GLN A 65 -5.02 -10.78 -29.26
N TRP A 66 -3.99 -10.58 -28.45
CA TRP A 66 -2.76 -9.81 -28.73
C TRP A 66 -2.14 -10.04 -30.12
N ARG A 67 -2.27 -11.26 -30.67
CA ARG A 67 -1.80 -11.63 -32.02
C ARG A 67 -2.37 -10.75 -33.14
N HIS A 68 -3.45 -10.02 -32.89
CA HIS A 68 -4.13 -9.19 -33.89
C HIS A 68 -3.79 -7.69 -33.78
N PHE A 69 -3.04 -7.26 -32.76
CA PHE A 69 -2.90 -5.83 -32.41
C PHE A 69 -1.48 -5.34 -32.27
N ILE A 70 -0.50 -6.22 -32.07
CA ILE A 70 0.87 -5.78 -31.92
C ILE A 70 1.43 -5.48 -33.31
N ASP A 71 1.94 -4.25 -33.49
CA ASP A 71 2.73 -3.92 -34.67
C ASP A 71 3.83 -4.98 -34.83
N SER A 72 3.96 -5.53 -36.03
CA SER A 72 5.03 -6.49 -36.33
C SER A 72 6.42 -5.88 -36.08
N LYS A 73 6.50 -4.55 -35.95
CA LYS A 73 7.71 -3.80 -35.60
C LYS A 73 7.91 -3.53 -34.10
N SER A 74 6.98 -3.91 -33.22
CA SER A 74 7.20 -3.73 -31.77
C SER A 74 8.34 -4.61 -31.27
N GLN A 75 9.01 -4.18 -30.20
CA GLN A 75 10.08 -4.98 -29.59
C GLN A 75 9.53 -6.30 -29.02
N ALA A 76 8.30 -6.29 -28.51
CA ALA A 76 7.63 -7.50 -28.02
C ALA A 76 7.40 -8.54 -29.14
N SER A 77 6.93 -8.10 -30.31
CA SER A 77 6.76 -8.98 -31.48
C SER A 77 8.08 -9.58 -31.92
N VAL A 78 9.12 -8.74 -32.08
CA VAL A 78 10.46 -9.17 -32.49
C VAL A 78 11.02 -10.19 -31.51
N PHE A 79 10.92 -9.92 -30.19
CA PHE A 79 11.38 -10.86 -29.17
C PHE A 79 10.65 -12.21 -29.23
N LEU A 80 9.34 -12.21 -29.46
CA LEU A 80 8.57 -13.45 -29.59
C LEU A 80 8.98 -14.24 -30.84
N GLU A 81 9.20 -13.58 -31.97
CA GLU A 81 9.66 -14.21 -33.21
C GLU A 81 11.05 -14.83 -33.04
N GLU A 82 12.01 -14.08 -32.48
CA GLU A 82 13.36 -14.56 -32.17
C GLU A 82 13.32 -15.72 -31.15
N SER A 83 12.44 -15.66 -30.16
CA SER A 83 12.23 -16.72 -29.19
C SER A 83 11.71 -18.00 -29.87
N VAL A 84 10.75 -17.89 -30.79
CA VAL A 84 10.24 -19.05 -31.54
C VAL A 84 11.33 -19.63 -32.44
N GLN A 85 12.09 -18.79 -33.15
CA GLN A 85 13.19 -19.23 -34.02
C GLN A 85 14.28 -19.96 -33.22
N SER A 86 14.72 -19.39 -32.10
CA SER A 86 15.74 -20.02 -31.23
C SER A 86 15.28 -21.37 -30.65
N LEU A 87 13.99 -21.50 -30.30
CA LEU A 87 13.40 -22.76 -29.84
C LEU A 87 13.19 -23.78 -30.97
N GLN A 88 12.99 -23.34 -32.21
CA GLN A 88 12.94 -24.26 -33.36
C GLN A 88 14.29 -24.93 -33.56
N LEU A 89 15.38 -24.18 -33.40
CA LEU A 89 16.77 -24.65 -33.52
C LEU A 89 17.21 -25.59 -32.39
N SER A 90 16.56 -25.61 -31.22
CA SER A 90 17.08 -26.28 -30.01
C SER A 90 16.78 -27.79 -29.82
N GLY A 91 16.16 -28.48 -30.79
CA GLY A 91 15.93 -29.94 -30.72
C GLY A 91 14.93 -30.42 -29.63
N LYS A 92 14.51 -31.70 -29.68
CA LYS A 92 13.48 -32.42 -28.86
C LYS A 92 12.40 -31.58 -28.13
N ASN A 93 11.14 -31.75 -28.55
CA ASN A 93 9.95 -30.99 -28.11
C ASN A 93 9.76 -30.79 -26.58
N GLY A 94 10.07 -31.79 -25.75
CA GLY A 94 9.89 -31.68 -24.28
C GLY A 94 10.85 -30.69 -23.60
N ASN A 95 12.00 -30.40 -24.20
CA ASN A 95 12.96 -29.42 -23.69
C ASN A 95 12.59 -27.99 -24.09
N LYS A 96 11.83 -27.83 -25.17
CA LYS A 96 11.49 -26.52 -25.76
C LYS A 96 10.53 -25.71 -24.89
N ILE A 97 9.54 -26.33 -24.25
CA ILE A 97 8.60 -25.61 -23.37
C ILE A 97 9.34 -25.04 -22.15
N LYS A 98 10.18 -25.85 -21.49
CA LYS A 98 10.99 -25.41 -20.35
C LYS A 98 11.98 -24.31 -20.73
N GLN A 99 12.58 -24.40 -21.91
CA GLN A 99 13.47 -23.36 -22.44
C GLN A 99 12.72 -22.06 -22.74
N ARG A 100 11.53 -22.14 -23.34
CA ARG A 100 10.66 -20.99 -23.60
C ARG A 100 10.28 -20.27 -22.32
N ASP A 101 9.76 -21.01 -21.34
CA ASP A 101 9.29 -20.42 -20.09
C ASP A 101 10.46 -19.79 -19.33
N ARG A 102 11.67 -20.36 -19.42
CA ARG A 102 12.89 -19.76 -18.89
C ARG A 102 13.28 -18.45 -19.61
N LEU A 103 13.24 -18.42 -20.94
CA LEU A 103 13.50 -17.19 -21.72
C LEU A 103 12.52 -16.08 -21.34
N PHE A 104 11.24 -16.42 -21.23
CA PHE A 104 10.20 -15.46 -20.84
C PHE A 104 10.35 -15.02 -19.39
N PHE A 105 10.70 -15.93 -18.48
CA PHE A 105 11.02 -15.60 -17.10
C PHE A 105 12.20 -14.62 -17.02
N ASP A 106 13.29 -14.90 -17.74
CA ASP A 106 14.50 -14.07 -17.73
C ASP A 106 14.20 -12.67 -18.28
N LYS A 107 13.42 -12.56 -19.37
CA LYS A 107 13.02 -11.27 -19.94
C LYS A 107 12.06 -10.49 -19.04
N LEU A 108 11.06 -11.15 -18.48
CA LEU A 108 10.11 -10.51 -17.56
C LEU A 108 10.82 -10.07 -16.26
N LEU A 109 11.80 -10.84 -15.78
CA LEU A 109 12.64 -10.46 -14.64
C LEU A 109 13.51 -9.23 -14.95
N GLU A 110 14.06 -9.12 -16.16
CA GLU A 110 14.78 -7.93 -16.63
C GLU A 110 13.89 -6.69 -16.61
N ILE A 111 12.66 -6.80 -17.13
CA ILE A 111 11.66 -5.73 -17.12
C ILE A 111 11.32 -5.34 -15.68
N PHE A 112 11.02 -6.30 -14.80
CA PHE A 112 10.71 -6.03 -13.40
C PHE A 112 11.88 -5.36 -12.68
N LYS A 113 13.12 -5.82 -12.89
CA LYS A 113 14.32 -5.21 -12.30
C LYS A 113 14.47 -3.74 -12.69
N THR A 114 14.24 -3.44 -13.97
CA THR A 114 14.37 -2.09 -14.51
C THR A 114 13.23 -1.19 -14.04
N GLN A 115 11.99 -1.64 -14.22
CA GLN A 115 10.80 -0.84 -13.92
C GLN A 115 10.61 -0.60 -12.42
N LEU A 116 10.91 -1.61 -11.58
CA LEU A 116 10.89 -1.47 -10.12
C LEU A 116 12.21 -0.91 -9.55
N LYS A 117 13.18 -0.53 -10.39
CA LYS A 117 14.49 0.01 -9.98
C LYS A 117 15.19 -0.83 -8.90
N LEU A 118 15.17 -2.15 -9.03
CA LEU A 118 15.62 -3.08 -7.96
C LEU A 118 17.12 -2.98 -7.63
N SER A 119 17.91 -2.32 -8.47
CA SER A 119 19.32 -1.99 -8.18
C SER A 119 19.47 -0.87 -7.14
N ASN A 120 18.44 -0.07 -6.91
CA ASN A 120 18.44 1.01 -5.93
C ASN A 120 17.59 0.65 -4.71
N HIS A 121 18.23 0.68 -3.54
CA HIS A 121 17.70 0.24 -2.25
C HIS A 121 17.21 1.38 -1.35
N GLN A 122 17.24 2.64 -1.80
CA GLN A 122 16.65 3.72 -1.00
C GLN A 122 15.12 3.59 -0.99
N ASP A 123 14.53 3.90 0.17
CA ASP A 123 13.09 3.90 0.35
C ASP A 123 12.44 5.09 -0.38
N HIS A 124 11.20 4.91 -0.84
CA HIS A 124 10.39 5.96 -1.49
C HIS A 124 11.01 6.60 -2.75
N ILE A 125 11.81 5.83 -3.50
CA ILE A 125 12.25 6.24 -4.83
C ILE A 125 11.11 6.11 -5.83
N SER A 126 10.84 7.19 -6.55
CA SER A 126 9.92 7.19 -7.69
C SER A 126 10.31 6.14 -8.73
N ILE A 127 9.38 5.25 -9.10
CA ILE A 127 9.59 4.42 -10.29
C ILE A 127 9.37 5.26 -11.56
N SER A 128 9.89 4.80 -12.69
CA SER A 128 9.73 5.53 -13.94
C SER A 128 8.29 5.40 -14.46
N PRO A 129 7.74 6.41 -15.16
CA PRO A 129 6.52 6.22 -15.92
C PRO A 129 6.69 5.05 -16.89
N MET A 130 5.71 4.14 -16.94
CA MET A 130 5.72 3.03 -17.89
C MET A 130 5.52 3.55 -19.31
N ASP A 131 6.43 3.19 -20.21
CA ASP A 131 6.26 3.42 -21.64
C ASP A 131 5.35 2.36 -22.29
N SER A 132 4.91 2.63 -23.51
CA SER A 132 3.98 1.76 -24.24
C SER A 132 4.60 0.39 -24.59
N GLU A 133 5.90 0.33 -24.89
CA GLU A 133 6.57 -0.93 -25.22
C GLU A 133 6.66 -1.87 -24.02
N THR A 134 7.05 -1.34 -22.87
CA THR A 134 7.08 -2.06 -21.60
C THR A 134 5.69 -2.59 -21.26
N TYR A 135 4.65 -1.76 -21.41
CA TYR A 135 3.27 -2.20 -21.22
C TYR A 135 2.88 -3.35 -22.16
N ILE A 136 3.20 -3.25 -23.46
CA ILE A 136 2.92 -4.30 -24.45
C ILE A 136 3.63 -5.60 -24.06
N PHE A 137 4.91 -5.56 -23.69
CA PHE A 137 5.65 -6.74 -23.22
C PHE A 137 4.96 -7.41 -22.04
N LEU A 138 4.55 -6.61 -21.05
CA LEU A 138 3.88 -7.12 -19.86
C LEU A 138 2.54 -7.78 -20.23
N GLN A 139 1.71 -7.11 -21.02
CA GLN A 139 0.43 -7.66 -21.47
C GLN A 139 0.61 -8.98 -22.25
N VAL A 140 1.59 -9.02 -23.17
CA VAL A 140 1.94 -10.22 -23.94
C VAL A 140 2.31 -11.39 -23.02
N PHE A 141 3.20 -11.17 -22.06
CA PHE A 141 3.62 -12.24 -21.16
C PHE A 141 2.50 -12.68 -20.21
N TRP A 142 1.60 -11.76 -19.85
CA TRP A 142 0.41 -12.11 -19.07
C TRP A 142 -0.48 -13.09 -19.84
N ASP A 143 -0.78 -12.76 -21.10
CA ASP A 143 -1.64 -13.59 -21.95
C ASP A 143 -0.99 -14.93 -22.35
N LEU A 144 0.34 -14.99 -22.39
CA LEU A 144 1.08 -16.22 -22.68
C LEU A 144 1.19 -17.14 -21.46
N ASN A 145 1.56 -16.60 -20.30
CA ASN A 145 1.71 -17.36 -19.06
C ASN A 145 1.72 -16.43 -17.82
N ALA A 146 0.52 -16.15 -17.30
CA ALA A 146 0.33 -15.36 -16.08
C ALA A 146 1.10 -15.91 -14.84
N GLU A 147 1.37 -17.22 -14.76
CA GLU A 147 2.07 -17.81 -13.62
C GLU A 147 3.51 -17.28 -13.47
N LEU A 148 4.14 -16.83 -14.57
CA LEU A 148 5.49 -16.24 -14.53
C LEU A 148 5.56 -15.01 -13.62
N TYR A 149 4.49 -14.22 -13.53
CA TYR A 149 4.43 -13.06 -12.64
C TYR A 149 4.55 -13.44 -11.17
N PHE A 150 3.84 -14.49 -10.75
CA PHE A 150 3.88 -14.97 -9.37
C PHE A 150 5.23 -15.61 -9.05
N GLN A 151 5.82 -16.34 -10.01
CA GLN A 151 7.17 -16.89 -9.86
C GLN A 151 8.23 -15.79 -9.68
N ILE A 152 8.14 -14.72 -10.47
CA ILE A 152 9.07 -13.57 -10.38
C ILE A 152 8.92 -12.84 -9.05
N TYR A 153 7.69 -12.59 -8.61
CA TYR A 153 7.46 -11.95 -7.31
C TYR A 153 8.10 -12.75 -6.18
N ARG A 154 7.85 -14.07 -6.11
CA ARG A 154 8.46 -14.96 -5.10
C ARG A 154 9.99 -15.00 -5.21
N PHE A 155 10.52 -15.05 -6.44
CA PHE A 155 11.96 -15.00 -6.69
C PHE A 155 12.58 -13.72 -6.12
N ILE A 156 11.98 -12.55 -6.40
CA ILE A 156 12.47 -11.26 -5.89
C ILE A 156 12.34 -11.21 -4.36
N CYS A 157 11.19 -11.60 -3.79
CA CYS A 157 11.00 -11.66 -2.34
C CYS A 157 12.09 -12.48 -1.63
N SER A 158 12.46 -13.64 -2.19
CA SER A 158 13.54 -14.48 -1.65
C SER A 158 14.92 -13.80 -1.69
N ALA A 159 15.11 -12.82 -2.56
CA ALA A 159 16.38 -12.12 -2.77
C ALA A 159 16.46 -10.77 -2.03
N LEU A 160 15.37 -10.25 -1.45
CA LEU A 160 15.31 -8.92 -0.83
C LEU A 160 16.39 -8.70 0.24
N VAL A 161 16.66 -9.73 1.07
CA VAL A 161 17.69 -9.67 2.11
C VAL A 161 19.08 -9.40 1.51
N LYS A 162 19.40 -10.06 0.39
CA LYS A 162 20.68 -9.86 -0.32
C LYS A 162 20.72 -8.49 -1.00
N MET A 163 19.57 -8.01 -1.47
CA MET A 163 19.42 -6.69 -2.10
C MET A 163 19.42 -5.53 -1.10
N LYS A 164 19.35 -5.81 0.22
CA LYS A 164 19.21 -4.81 1.29
C LYS A 164 18.00 -3.89 1.11
N MET A 165 16.92 -4.39 0.51
CA MET A 165 15.68 -3.65 0.27
C MET A 165 14.63 -4.05 1.29
N SER A 166 13.90 -3.07 1.83
CA SER A 166 12.73 -3.32 2.67
C SER A 166 11.64 -4.03 1.87
N ARG A 167 10.98 -5.03 2.48
CA ARG A 167 9.79 -5.66 1.85
C ARG A 167 8.66 -4.66 1.62
N PHE A 168 8.56 -3.62 2.46
CA PHE A 168 7.54 -2.58 2.33
C PHE A 168 7.84 -1.70 1.12
N GLU A 169 9.11 -1.33 0.93
CA GLU A 169 9.56 -0.58 -0.25
C GLU A 169 9.35 -1.40 -1.53
N PHE A 170 9.68 -2.69 -1.53
CA PHE A 170 9.40 -3.56 -2.67
C PHE A 170 7.89 -3.63 -2.97
N GLN A 171 7.06 -3.85 -1.96
CA GLN A 171 5.60 -3.91 -2.12
C GLN A 171 5.06 -2.58 -2.65
N ARG A 172 5.52 -1.44 -2.14
CA ARG A 172 5.13 -0.10 -2.63
C ARG A 172 5.42 0.05 -4.12
N ARG A 173 6.62 -0.35 -4.58
CA ARG A 173 6.97 -0.29 -6.01
C ARG A 173 6.09 -1.21 -6.84
N VAL A 174 5.76 -2.41 -6.34
CA VAL A 174 4.84 -3.34 -6.99
C VAL A 174 3.42 -2.77 -7.08
N VAL A 175 2.92 -2.14 -6.01
CA VAL A 175 1.62 -1.44 -6.02
C VAL A 175 1.64 -0.31 -7.06
N THR A 176 2.72 0.47 -7.12
CA THR A 176 2.85 1.55 -8.10
C THR A 176 2.89 1.02 -9.54
N LEU A 177 3.65 -0.05 -9.78
CA LEU A 177 3.71 -0.72 -11.09
C LEU A 177 2.33 -1.21 -11.52
N THR A 178 1.62 -1.91 -10.64
CA THR A 178 0.27 -2.43 -10.94
C THR A 178 -0.74 -1.32 -11.18
N ASN A 179 -0.64 -0.18 -10.47
CA ASN A 179 -1.44 1.00 -10.77
C ASN A 179 -1.16 1.55 -12.18
N GLN A 180 0.11 1.66 -12.59
CA GLN A 180 0.47 2.11 -13.95
C GLN A 180 -0.05 1.16 -15.03
N ILE A 181 0.10 -0.16 -14.85
CA ILE A 181 -0.47 -1.17 -15.76
C ILE A 181 -2.00 -0.99 -15.84
N THR A 182 -2.67 -0.89 -14.69
CA THR A 182 -4.11 -0.69 -14.61
C THR A 182 -4.54 0.54 -15.40
N GLN A 183 -3.89 1.69 -15.22
CA GLN A 183 -4.24 2.90 -15.97
C GLN A 183 -4.16 2.71 -17.48
N LYS A 184 -3.08 2.08 -17.97
CA LYS A 184 -2.90 1.78 -19.40
C LYS A 184 -3.97 0.82 -19.92
N THR A 185 -4.23 -0.26 -19.19
CA THR A 185 -5.28 -1.22 -19.53
C THR A 185 -6.65 -0.56 -19.64
N LEU A 186 -6.96 0.39 -18.75
CA LEU A 186 -8.27 1.05 -18.76
C LEU A 186 -8.42 1.99 -19.95
N VAL A 187 -7.39 2.77 -20.28
CA VAL A 187 -7.40 3.64 -21.47
C VAL A 187 -7.50 2.80 -22.75
N GLU A 188 -6.75 1.72 -22.85
CA GLU A 188 -6.83 0.78 -23.97
C GLU A 188 -8.24 0.16 -24.09
N ASN A 189 -8.77 -0.35 -22.99
CA ASN A 189 -10.10 -0.94 -22.96
C ASN A 189 -11.19 0.08 -23.31
N TRP A 190 -11.12 1.31 -22.80
CA TRP A 190 -12.07 2.37 -23.14
C TRP A 190 -12.07 2.68 -24.64
N ASN A 191 -10.90 2.73 -25.26
CA ASN A 191 -10.77 2.91 -26.71
C ASN A 191 -11.43 1.76 -27.51
N ILE A 192 -11.36 0.53 -27.03
CA ILE A 192 -12.00 -0.63 -27.68
C ILE A 192 -13.52 -0.61 -27.45
N ILE A 193 -13.95 -0.32 -26.22
CA ILE A 193 -15.35 -0.29 -25.81
C ILE A 193 -16.11 0.79 -26.56
N SER A 194 -15.58 2.02 -26.56
CA SER A 194 -16.20 3.17 -27.24
C SER A 194 -16.40 2.92 -28.74
N ARG A 195 -15.39 2.38 -29.43
CA ARG A 195 -15.50 2.01 -30.85
C ARG A 195 -16.48 0.87 -31.09
N SER A 196 -16.45 -0.16 -30.25
CA SER A 196 -17.31 -1.34 -30.40
C SER A 196 -18.79 -1.00 -30.19
N LEU A 197 -19.10 -0.19 -29.18
CA LEU A 197 -20.46 0.29 -28.93
C LEU A 197 -20.97 1.15 -30.09
N ALA A 198 -20.12 2.05 -30.61
CA ALA A 198 -20.47 2.88 -31.74
C ALA A 198 -20.71 2.14 -33.06
N GLN A 199 -20.12 0.96 -33.22
CA GLN A 199 -20.35 0.11 -34.37
C GLN A 199 -21.60 -0.78 -34.22
N LYS A 200 -21.96 -1.17 -32.99
CA LYS A 200 -23.02 -2.14 -32.73
C LYS A 200 -24.42 -1.53 -32.57
N ASP A 201 -24.52 -0.30 -32.07
CA ASP A 201 -25.80 0.32 -31.80
C ASP A 201 -25.79 1.79 -32.25
N VAL A 202 -26.71 2.14 -33.16
CA VAL A 202 -26.87 3.48 -33.75
C VAL A 202 -27.15 4.53 -32.67
N LYS A 203 -27.63 4.11 -31.49
CA LYS A 203 -27.85 5.00 -30.34
C LYS A 203 -26.57 5.47 -29.67
N PHE A 204 -25.44 4.78 -29.85
CA PHE A 204 -24.17 5.16 -29.24
C PHE A 204 -23.25 5.76 -30.29
N THR A 205 -23.49 7.00 -30.71
CA THR A 205 -22.57 7.68 -31.62
C THR A 205 -21.28 8.11 -30.89
N PRO A 206 -20.15 8.35 -31.59
CA PRO A 206 -18.96 8.93 -30.98
C PRO A 206 -19.26 10.21 -30.19
N ALA A 207 -20.17 11.06 -30.69
CA ALA A 207 -20.64 12.28 -30.02
C ALA A 207 -21.37 12.03 -28.69
N ILE A 208 -21.91 10.83 -28.47
CA ILE A 208 -22.54 10.43 -27.20
C ILE A 208 -21.49 9.82 -26.24
N MET A 209 -20.48 9.14 -26.78
CA MET A 209 -19.44 8.47 -25.98
C MET A 209 -18.37 9.43 -25.47
N GLU A 210 -18.03 10.46 -26.22
CA GLU A 210 -17.02 11.46 -25.86
C GLU A 210 -17.33 12.18 -24.54
N PRO A 211 -18.56 12.69 -24.28
CA PRO A 211 -18.90 13.27 -22.98
C PRO A 211 -18.74 12.30 -21.80
N PHE A 212 -19.00 11.01 -21.99
CA PHE A 212 -18.76 10.01 -20.94
C PHE A 212 -17.26 9.80 -20.70
N GLY A 213 -16.46 9.77 -21.76
CA GLY A 213 -15.01 9.69 -21.68
C GLY A 213 -14.42 10.87 -20.91
N GLU A 214 -14.86 12.09 -21.20
CA GLU A 214 -14.42 13.30 -20.50
C GLU A 214 -14.89 13.34 -19.04
N MET A 215 -16.18 13.12 -18.81
CA MET A 215 -16.80 13.22 -17.48
C MET A 215 -16.20 12.21 -16.49
N PHE A 216 -15.92 10.98 -16.92
CA PHE A 216 -15.29 9.95 -16.09
C PHE A 216 -13.77 9.87 -16.26
N GLN A 217 -13.19 10.71 -17.13
CA GLN A 217 -11.77 10.74 -17.48
C GLN A 217 -11.22 9.34 -17.86
N LEU A 218 -11.90 8.67 -18.80
CA LEU A 218 -11.59 7.30 -19.23
C LEU A 218 -10.56 7.25 -20.37
N ASP A 219 -10.25 8.40 -20.96
CA ASP A 219 -9.36 8.58 -22.10
C ASP A 219 -7.89 8.85 -21.72
N ARG A 220 -7.61 8.99 -20.42
CA ARG A 220 -6.29 9.36 -19.89
C ARG A 220 -5.84 8.46 -18.76
N GLU A 221 -4.53 8.26 -18.68
CA GLU A 221 -3.88 7.61 -17.53
C GLU A 221 -3.86 8.58 -16.34
N PHE A 222 -4.05 8.06 -15.12
CA PHE A 222 -4.00 8.84 -13.88
C PHE A 222 -4.88 10.11 -13.94
N PRO A 223 -6.19 9.96 -14.14
CA PRO A 223 -7.09 11.11 -14.11
C PRO A 223 -7.08 11.78 -12.74
N LYS A 224 -7.55 13.03 -12.69
CA LYS A 224 -7.73 13.75 -11.44
C LYS A 224 -8.84 13.08 -10.64
N VAL A 225 -8.42 12.16 -9.77
CA VAL A 225 -9.28 11.35 -8.89
C VAL A 225 -10.28 12.20 -8.12
N LEU A 226 -9.81 13.38 -7.70
CA LEU A 226 -10.55 14.33 -6.89
C LEU A 226 -11.70 15.04 -7.64
N ASP A 227 -11.75 14.92 -8.97
CA ASP A 227 -12.76 15.53 -9.84
C ASP A 227 -13.79 14.51 -10.37
N ALA A 228 -13.70 13.25 -9.94
CA ALA A 228 -14.53 12.17 -10.47
C ALA A 228 -16.01 12.28 -10.00
N PRO A 229 -17.00 12.20 -10.91
CA PRO A 229 -18.41 12.38 -10.57
C PRO A 229 -18.96 11.15 -9.84
N GLN A 230 -19.18 11.29 -8.54
CA GLN A 230 -19.66 10.17 -7.70
C GLN A 230 -21.14 9.83 -7.90
N MET A 231 -21.97 10.77 -8.37
CA MET A 231 -23.45 10.63 -8.40
C MET A 231 -24.07 10.35 -9.78
N HIS A 232 -23.28 10.06 -10.81
CA HIS A 232 -23.84 9.87 -12.15
C HIS A 232 -24.53 8.47 -12.29
N PRO A 233 -25.73 8.34 -12.89
CA PRO A 233 -26.44 7.05 -13.00
C PRO A 233 -25.66 5.93 -13.71
N MET A 234 -24.75 6.30 -14.61
CA MET A 234 -23.85 5.34 -15.31
C MET A 234 -22.61 4.95 -14.50
N ALA A 235 -22.33 5.62 -13.37
CA ALA A 235 -21.14 5.33 -12.57
C ALA A 235 -21.06 3.86 -12.12
N PRO A 236 -22.15 3.17 -11.70
CA PRO A 236 -22.09 1.75 -11.36
C PRO A 236 -21.59 0.87 -12.51
N HIS A 237 -22.05 1.12 -13.75
CA HIS A 237 -21.59 0.39 -14.93
C HIS A 237 -20.09 0.61 -15.16
N PHE A 238 -19.61 1.85 -14.98
CA PHE A 238 -18.21 2.16 -15.13
C PHE A 238 -17.33 1.60 -13.99
N LYS A 239 -17.84 1.54 -12.76
CA LYS A 239 -17.13 0.95 -11.62
C LYS A 239 -16.86 -0.55 -11.82
N VAL A 240 -17.81 -1.28 -12.38
CA VAL A 240 -17.72 -2.74 -12.55
C VAL A 240 -16.59 -3.15 -13.52
N TRP A 241 -16.36 -2.42 -14.61
CA TRP A 241 -15.31 -2.80 -15.56
C TRP A 241 -13.91 -2.33 -15.17
N MET A 242 -13.77 -1.34 -14.28
CA MET A 242 -12.47 -0.82 -13.83
C MET A 242 -11.80 -1.69 -12.77
N SER A 243 -12.47 -2.73 -12.26
CA SER A 243 -12.15 -3.46 -11.04
C SER A 243 -12.44 -2.68 -9.75
N ASN A 244 -12.60 -3.42 -8.63
CA ASN A 244 -12.77 -2.83 -7.30
C ASN A 244 -11.57 -1.96 -6.88
N LEU A 245 -10.36 -2.31 -7.29
CA LEU A 245 -9.16 -1.57 -6.90
C LEU A 245 -9.15 -0.16 -7.49
N GLU A 246 -9.34 -0.06 -8.80
CA GLU A 246 -9.36 1.24 -9.45
C GLU A 246 -10.62 2.04 -9.12
N SER A 247 -11.78 1.38 -9.10
CA SER A 247 -13.03 2.08 -8.80
C SER A 247 -13.00 2.67 -7.39
N ASN A 248 -12.39 1.99 -6.41
CA ASN A 248 -12.17 2.54 -5.07
C ASN A 248 -11.10 3.63 -5.05
N ARG A 249 -10.10 3.59 -5.94
CA ARG A 249 -9.12 4.68 -6.09
C ARG A 249 -9.79 5.94 -6.62
N ARG A 250 -10.57 5.83 -7.71
CA ARG A 250 -11.22 6.96 -8.40
C ARG A 250 -12.47 7.48 -7.70
N PHE A 251 -13.32 6.59 -7.21
CA PHE A 251 -14.69 6.90 -6.77
C PHE A 251 -14.97 6.49 -5.33
N ARG A 252 -13.95 6.53 -4.45
CA ARG A 252 -14.06 6.08 -3.05
C ARG A 252 -15.36 6.58 -2.41
N ASP A 253 -16.11 5.64 -1.83
CA ASP A 253 -17.32 5.95 -1.10
C ASP A 253 -16.94 6.71 0.18
N PRO A 254 -17.52 7.90 0.46
CA PRO A 254 -17.30 8.65 1.70
C PRO A 254 -17.52 7.87 2.99
N MET A 255 -18.18 6.70 2.96
CA MET A 255 -18.62 5.99 4.17
C MET A 255 -17.49 5.54 5.13
N ASP A 256 -16.26 5.30 4.65
CA ASP A 256 -15.20 4.73 5.52
C ASP A 256 -14.44 5.78 6.37
N ILE A 257 -14.19 6.98 5.83
CA ILE A 257 -13.36 8.03 6.47
C ILE A 257 -14.04 9.41 6.44
N GLY A 258 -15.18 9.53 5.75
CA GLY A 258 -15.88 10.78 5.52
C GLY A 258 -15.71 11.31 4.09
N PRO A 259 -16.47 12.36 3.72
CA PRO A 259 -16.33 13.01 2.44
C PRO A 259 -14.97 13.70 2.31
N ARG A 260 -14.58 13.99 1.07
CA ARG A 260 -13.38 14.77 0.78
C ARG A 260 -13.40 16.07 1.59
N PRO A 261 -12.31 16.43 2.29
CA PRO A 261 -12.17 17.75 2.87
C PRO A 261 -12.33 18.85 1.80
N THR A 262 -12.89 19.99 2.15
CA THR A 262 -13.11 21.11 1.21
C THR A 262 -11.92 22.07 1.12
N ILE A 263 -10.75 21.65 1.60
CA ILE A 263 -9.54 22.47 1.64
C ILE A 263 -9.07 22.84 0.23
N LYS A 264 -8.41 23.98 0.07
CA LYS A 264 -7.77 24.35 -1.21
C LYS A 264 -6.26 24.18 -1.05
N LEU A 265 -5.68 23.27 -1.83
CA LEU A 265 -4.24 23.13 -1.93
C LEU A 265 -3.69 24.18 -2.89
N SER A 266 -2.43 24.58 -2.72
CA SER A 266 -1.72 25.36 -3.73
C SER A 266 -1.47 24.52 -4.99
N SER A 267 -1.21 25.19 -6.13
CA SER A 267 -0.86 24.52 -7.39
C SER A 267 0.30 23.54 -7.20
N ASP A 268 1.35 23.97 -6.51
CA ASP A 268 2.59 23.22 -6.37
C ASP A 268 2.36 21.95 -5.55
N VAL A 269 1.56 22.03 -4.48
CA VAL A 269 1.21 20.87 -3.65
C VAL A 269 0.33 19.90 -4.44
N SER A 270 -0.60 20.40 -5.24
CA SER A 270 -1.43 19.56 -6.12
C SER A 270 -0.60 18.84 -7.18
N GLU A 271 0.36 19.51 -7.81
CA GLU A 271 1.25 18.90 -8.82
C GLU A 271 2.14 17.82 -8.21
N ILE A 272 2.72 18.07 -7.03
CA ILE A 272 3.49 17.05 -6.31
C ILE A 272 2.61 15.83 -5.99
N LEU A 273 1.38 16.04 -5.52
CA LEU A 273 0.47 14.94 -5.20
C LEU A 273 0.12 14.09 -6.43
N GLU A 274 -0.14 14.72 -7.57
CA GLU A 274 -0.38 14.02 -8.84
C GLU A 274 0.85 13.20 -9.27
N GLU A 275 2.06 13.73 -9.08
CA GLU A 275 3.30 12.99 -9.37
C GLU A 275 3.52 11.82 -8.40
N GLU A 276 3.29 12.01 -7.10
CA GLU A 276 3.44 10.99 -6.05
C GLU A 276 2.46 9.83 -6.24
N GLU A 277 1.23 10.12 -6.65
CA GLU A 277 0.27 9.07 -7.01
C GLU A 277 0.81 8.22 -8.17
N ARG A 278 1.27 8.88 -9.23
CA ARG A 278 1.71 8.22 -10.47
C ARG A 278 3.01 7.42 -10.30
N LEU A 279 3.96 7.94 -9.54
CA LEU A 279 5.33 7.43 -9.50
C LEU A 279 5.72 6.80 -8.17
N ASN A 280 4.96 7.04 -7.10
CA ASN A 280 5.22 6.45 -5.78
C ASN A 280 4.08 5.61 -5.20
N GLY A 281 2.89 5.69 -5.81
CA GLY A 281 1.71 4.94 -5.36
C GLY A 281 1.06 5.55 -4.12
N ALA A 282 1.25 6.85 -3.88
CA ALA A 282 0.52 7.58 -2.86
C ALA A 282 -0.97 7.61 -3.19
N ASP A 283 -1.81 7.50 -2.17
CA ASP A 283 -3.25 7.63 -2.29
C ASP A 283 -3.68 9.09 -2.05
N PRO A 284 -4.14 9.81 -3.10
CA PRO A 284 -4.49 11.22 -2.95
C PRO A 284 -5.55 11.48 -1.90
N TRP A 285 -6.52 10.57 -1.72
CA TRP A 285 -7.58 10.75 -0.74
C TRP A 285 -7.04 10.69 0.68
N ASN A 286 -6.20 9.70 0.96
CA ASN A 286 -5.58 9.56 2.28
C ASN A 286 -4.70 10.77 2.60
N VAL A 287 -3.83 11.15 1.66
CA VAL A 287 -2.92 12.29 1.80
C VAL A 287 -3.71 13.58 2.06
N TYR A 288 -4.81 13.80 1.36
CA TYR A 288 -5.67 14.97 1.54
C TYR A 288 -6.26 15.07 2.95
N HIS A 289 -6.73 13.94 3.51
CA HIS A 289 -7.24 13.91 4.87
C HIS A 289 -6.14 14.19 5.89
N TRP A 290 -4.94 13.65 5.69
CA TRP A 290 -3.80 13.93 6.57
C TRP A 290 -3.42 15.42 6.55
N ILE A 291 -3.36 16.03 5.37
CA ILE A 291 -3.10 17.47 5.23
C ILE A 291 -4.16 18.28 5.99
N ASN A 292 -5.44 17.93 5.81
CA ASN A 292 -6.55 18.60 6.49
C ASN A 292 -6.49 18.44 8.02
N CYS A 293 -6.37 17.21 8.50
CA CYS A 293 -6.36 16.90 9.94
C CYS A 293 -5.18 17.55 10.66
N LEU A 294 -4.05 17.70 9.97
CA LEU A 294 -2.87 18.35 10.53
C LEU A 294 -2.85 19.88 10.29
N GLY A 295 -3.78 20.44 9.53
CA GLY A 295 -3.77 21.86 9.16
C GLY A 295 -2.55 22.28 8.32
N LEU A 296 -1.93 21.34 7.61
CA LEU A 296 -0.68 21.58 6.86
C LEU A 296 -0.93 22.53 5.69
N GLY A 297 -0.17 23.63 5.65
CA GLY A 297 -0.29 24.65 4.61
C GLY A 297 -1.55 25.53 4.71
N GLN A 298 -2.37 25.33 5.74
CA GLN A 298 -3.62 26.08 5.94
C GLN A 298 -3.61 26.90 7.23
N VAL A 299 -2.96 26.36 8.26
CA VAL A 299 -2.87 26.99 9.59
C VAL A 299 -1.49 27.60 9.73
N GLU A 300 -1.43 28.92 9.89
CA GLU A 300 -0.18 29.65 10.18
C GLU A 300 0.20 29.53 11.65
N ASN A 301 -0.79 29.68 12.55
CA ASN A 301 -0.60 29.52 13.99
C ASN A 301 -1.43 28.35 14.54
N LEU A 302 -0.75 27.34 15.07
CA LEU A 302 -1.39 26.13 15.62
C LEU A 302 -2.31 26.41 16.81
N GLU A 303 -2.11 27.53 17.51
CA GLU A 303 -2.98 27.98 18.60
C GLU A 303 -4.41 28.34 18.16
N ASP A 304 -4.61 28.58 16.85
CA ASP A 304 -5.92 28.91 16.28
C ASP A 304 -6.81 27.66 16.11
N LEU A 305 -6.24 26.45 16.22
CA LEU A 305 -7.00 25.20 16.18
C LEU A 305 -7.83 25.04 17.44
N ASN A 306 -9.15 24.95 17.29
CA ASN A 306 -10.04 24.70 18.42
C ASN A 306 -10.02 23.23 18.87
N ASP A 307 -10.40 23.01 20.12
CA ASP A 307 -10.36 21.69 20.77
C ASP A 307 -11.26 20.64 20.07
N LEU A 308 -12.39 21.05 19.48
CA LEU A 308 -13.30 20.14 18.76
C LEU A 308 -12.68 19.66 17.44
N ASP A 309 -12.04 20.55 16.70
CA ASP A 309 -11.36 20.23 15.44
C ASP A 309 -10.17 19.29 15.68
N ILE A 310 -9.45 19.49 16.79
CA ILE A 310 -8.35 18.62 17.21
C ILE A 310 -8.85 17.21 17.52
N SER A 311 -9.93 17.09 18.31
CA SER A 311 -10.52 15.78 18.63
C SER A 311 -10.99 15.06 17.37
N THR A 312 -11.70 15.78 16.50
CA THR A 312 -12.23 15.23 15.23
C THR A 312 -11.10 14.80 14.29
N SER A 313 -10.03 15.59 14.22
CA SER A 313 -8.84 15.27 13.40
C SER A 313 -8.15 14.00 13.87
N VAL A 314 -8.01 13.80 15.19
CA VAL A 314 -7.42 12.57 15.73
C VAL A 314 -8.31 11.34 15.46
N ASP A 315 -9.63 11.48 15.56
CA ASP A 315 -10.56 10.38 15.25
C ASP A 315 -10.46 9.97 13.77
N ILE A 316 -10.39 10.95 12.85
CA ILE A 316 -10.20 10.70 11.42
C ILE A 316 -8.82 10.06 11.17
N ILE A 317 -7.75 10.57 11.79
CA ILE A 317 -6.41 9.98 11.68
C ILE A 317 -6.42 8.53 12.15
N LEU A 318 -7.08 8.21 13.26
CA LEU A 318 -7.18 6.83 13.74
C LEU A 318 -7.97 5.96 12.77
N ALA A 319 -9.09 6.45 12.23
CA ALA A 319 -9.84 5.73 11.20
C ALA A 319 -8.99 5.44 9.95
N LEU A 320 -8.22 6.43 9.48
CA LEU A 320 -7.24 6.26 8.40
C LEU A 320 -6.24 5.17 8.74
N LEU A 321 -5.61 5.23 9.92
CA LEU A 321 -4.60 4.26 10.37
C LEU A 321 -5.15 2.82 10.48
N HIS A 322 -6.46 2.65 10.70
CA HIS A 322 -7.13 1.34 10.69
C HIS A 322 -7.68 0.92 9.33
N SER A 323 -7.58 1.78 8.31
CA SER A 323 -8.00 1.49 6.94
C SER A 323 -7.33 0.22 6.40
N PRO A 324 -8.03 -0.58 5.58
CA PRO A 324 -7.43 -1.70 4.85
C PRO A 324 -6.15 -1.33 4.09
N ASN A 325 -5.99 -0.09 3.65
CA ASN A 325 -4.82 0.38 2.90
C ASN A 325 -3.51 0.20 3.68
N TYR A 326 -3.53 0.40 5.01
CA TYR A 326 -2.32 0.30 5.83
C TYR A 326 -2.10 -1.08 6.46
N LYS A 327 -2.95 -2.07 6.14
CA LYS A 327 -2.76 -3.45 6.61
C LYS A 327 -1.54 -4.11 5.96
N ILE A 328 -1.28 -3.82 4.68
CA ILE A 328 -0.17 -4.39 3.92
C ILE A 328 1.10 -3.56 4.11
N ILE A 329 1.02 -2.26 3.86
CA ILE A 329 2.11 -1.29 4.06
C ILE A 329 1.71 -0.33 5.19
N PRO A 330 2.29 -0.44 6.39
CA PRO A 330 1.97 0.43 7.51
C PRO A 330 2.20 1.90 7.18
N TRP A 331 1.43 2.80 7.80
CA TRP A 331 1.55 4.25 7.64
C TRP A 331 3.01 4.75 7.67
N TYR A 332 3.80 4.31 8.64
CA TYR A 332 5.21 4.70 8.78
C TYR A 332 6.08 4.41 7.54
N GLU A 333 5.81 3.31 6.84
CA GLU A 333 6.53 2.88 5.63
C GLU A 333 5.71 3.20 4.36
N SER A 334 4.60 3.92 4.48
CA SER A 334 3.65 4.16 3.39
C SER A 334 4.11 5.28 2.46
N PRO A 335 3.77 5.20 1.16
CA PRO A 335 3.99 6.31 0.23
C PRO A 335 3.22 7.57 0.63
N ASP A 336 2.05 7.43 1.25
CA ASP A 336 1.21 8.54 1.70
C ASP A 336 1.94 9.43 2.71
N ARG A 337 2.56 8.83 3.74
CA ARG A 337 3.35 9.55 4.74
C ARG A 337 4.55 10.24 4.13
N ALA A 338 5.28 9.53 3.26
CA ALA A 338 6.43 10.08 2.57
C ALA A 338 6.05 11.26 1.66
N CYS A 339 4.89 11.19 1.00
CA CYS A 339 4.32 12.27 0.20
C CYS A 339 4.02 13.50 1.07
N VAL A 340 3.33 13.33 2.21
CA VAL A 340 3.05 14.44 3.14
C VAL A 340 4.34 15.11 3.61
N ILE A 341 5.33 14.33 4.03
CA ILE A 341 6.64 14.83 4.48
C ILE A 341 7.38 15.54 3.33
N ARG A 342 7.32 15.03 2.10
CA ARG A 342 7.94 15.67 0.94
C ARG A 342 7.33 17.04 0.63
N MET A 343 6.00 17.15 0.73
CA MET A 343 5.30 18.41 0.45
C MET A 343 5.51 19.47 1.55
N PHE A 344 5.66 19.05 2.81
CA PHE A 344 5.64 19.99 3.94
C PHE A 344 6.90 20.01 4.81
N THR A 345 7.89 19.16 4.54
CA THR A 345 9.06 18.84 5.40
C THR A 345 8.73 17.97 6.60
N GLU A 346 9.74 17.24 7.08
CA GLU A 346 9.62 16.35 8.25
C GLU A 346 9.42 17.16 9.53
N GLU A 347 10.13 18.29 9.66
CA GLU A 347 10.03 19.19 10.80
C GLU A 347 8.62 19.74 10.96
N LYS A 348 8.03 20.24 9.88
CA LYS A 348 6.66 20.78 9.91
C LYS A 348 5.63 19.70 10.19
N TYR A 349 5.79 18.52 9.57
CA TYR A 349 4.92 17.38 9.82
C TYR A 349 4.87 17.03 11.32
N TYR A 350 6.03 16.84 11.94
CA TYR A 350 6.08 16.51 13.37
C TYR A 350 5.68 17.67 14.26
N GLN A 351 5.94 18.92 13.89
CA GLN A 351 5.48 20.09 14.66
C GLN A 351 3.94 20.06 14.80
N HIS A 352 3.24 19.87 13.68
CA HIS A 352 1.78 19.83 13.65
C HIS A 352 1.22 18.59 14.36
N LEU A 353 1.77 17.39 14.06
CA LEU A 353 1.33 16.14 14.67
C LEU A 353 1.52 16.15 16.19
N ASN A 354 2.70 16.54 16.68
CA ASN A 354 2.98 16.59 18.10
C ASN A 354 2.10 17.63 18.81
N TYR A 355 1.83 18.77 18.17
CA TYR A 355 0.94 19.79 18.75
C TYR A 355 -0.46 19.24 18.99
N ILE A 356 -1.07 18.64 17.96
CA ILE A 356 -2.42 18.07 18.03
C ILE A 356 -2.48 16.97 19.10
N CYS A 357 -1.52 16.03 19.08
CA CYS A 357 -1.45 14.94 20.06
C CYS A 357 -1.29 15.46 21.50
N ASN A 358 -0.39 16.42 21.72
CA ASN A 358 -0.15 17.00 23.05
C ASN A 358 -1.35 17.82 23.54
N ARG A 359 -2.03 18.54 22.64
CA ARG A 359 -3.23 19.31 22.98
C ARG A 359 -4.37 18.38 23.38
N LEU A 360 -4.61 17.30 22.62
CA LEU A 360 -5.59 16.28 22.97
C LEU A 360 -5.30 15.66 24.34
N GLN A 361 -4.04 15.32 24.62
CA GLN A 361 -3.63 14.78 25.92
C GLN A 361 -3.99 15.73 27.08
N LYS A 362 -3.75 17.03 26.91
CA LYS A 362 -4.07 18.06 27.92
C LYS A 362 -5.58 18.19 28.14
N MET A 363 -6.38 18.11 27.07
CA MET A 363 -7.84 18.14 27.15
C MET A 363 -8.38 16.94 27.93
N SER A 364 -7.90 15.73 27.60
CA SER A 364 -8.32 14.49 28.27
C SER A 364 -7.83 14.40 29.72
N GLY A 365 -6.71 15.05 30.05
CA GLY A 365 -6.17 15.15 31.41
C GLY A 365 -7.06 15.93 32.39
N GLY A 366 -8.10 16.63 31.91
CA GLY A 366 -9.10 17.30 32.74
C GLY A 366 -10.17 16.37 33.35
N SER A 367 -10.27 15.12 32.91
CA SER A 367 -11.33 14.19 33.32
C SER A 367 -10.84 12.75 33.47
N GLY A 368 -10.35 12.37 34.66
CA GLY A 368 -10.08 10.95 34.95
C GLY A 368 -9.17 10.68 36.14
N SER A 369 -9.75 10.68 37.33
CA SER A 369 -9.15 10.49 38.66
C SER A 369 -8.63 9.07 38.98
N LYS A 370 -8.15 8.29 38.00
CA LYS A 370 -7.47 7.02 38.28
C LYS A 370 -5.97 7.25 38.21
N GLY A 371 -5.27 7.11 39.34
CA GLY A 371 -3.80 7.11 39.37
C GLY A 371 -3.21 6.11 38.35
N ASN A 372 -1.95 6.26 37.97
CA ASN A 372 -1.34 5.47 36.89
C ASN A 372 -1.18 3.96 37.20
N ASP A 373 -1.46 3.52 38.42
CA ASP A 373 -1.20 2.16 38.90
C ASP A 373 -1.96 1.08 38.11
N TRP A 374 -3.19 1.35 37.66
CA TRP A 374 -3.97 0.37 36.88
C TRP A 374 -3.31 0.02 35.54
N LYS A 375 -2.48 0.91 34.99
CA LYS A 375 -1.78 0.70 33.72
C LYS A 375 -0.72 -0.38 33.83
N GLN A 376 -0.24 -0.72 35.03
CA GLN A 376 0.69 -1.83 35.20
C GLN A 376 0.00 -3.15 34.83
N GLU A 377 -1.21 -3.37 35.29
CA GLU A 377 -1.93 -4.64 35.10
C GLU A 377 -2.74 -4.67 33.80
N ALA A 378 -3.25 -3.53 33.33
CA ALA A 378 -4.12 -3.48 32.15
C ALA A 378 -3.40 -3.77 30.83
N PRO A 379 -4.02 -4.47 29.85
CA PRO A 379 -3.44 -4.63 28.53
C PRO A 379 -3.25 -3.27 27.83
N VAL A 380 -2.23 -3.17 26.97
CA VAL A 380 -1.94 -1.99 26.13
C VAL A 380 -3.16 -1.56 25.33
N SER A 381 -3.94 -2.51 24.81
CA SER A 381 -5.18 -2.19 24.09
C SER A 381 -6.21 -1.47 24.96
N GLU A 382 -6.27 -1.74 26.25
CA GLU A 382 -7.15 -1.05 27.20
C GLU A 382 -6.60 0.31 27.61
N ILE A 383 -5.28 0.41 27.79
CA ILE A 383 -4.60 1.69 28.05
C ILE A 383 -4.89 2.67 26.90
N LEU A 384 -4.72 2.22 25.67
CA LEU A 384 -4.91 3.05 24.47
C LEU A 384 -6.38 3.38 24.15
N LYS A 385 -7.36 2.74 24.79
CA LYS A 385 -8.78 3.18 24.68
C LYS A 385 -8.99 4.58 25.25
N TYR A 386 -8.16 5.00 26.19
CA TYR A 386 -8.24 6.29 26.85
C TYR A 386 -7.11 7.25 26.43
N GLN A 387 -6.28 6.84 25.47
CA GLN A 387 -5.10 7.59 25.01
C GLN A 387 -4.99 7.52 23.49
N ALA A 388 -5.95 8.15 22.81
CA ALA A 388 -6.01 8.21 21.35
C ALA A 388 -4.73 8.81 20.74
N GLN A 389 -4.17 9.85 21.36
CA GLN A 389 -2.91 10.48 20.94
C GLN A 389 -1.73 9.50 20.97
N ASP A 390 -1.60 8.69 22.02
CA ASP A 390 -0.53 7.70 22.13
C ASP A 390 -0.67 6.64 21.04
N LYS A 391 -1.92 6.26 20.72
CA LYS A 391 -2.22 5.32 19.65
C LYS A 391 -1.79 5.87 18.29
N VAL A 392 -2.05 7.13 17.98
CA VAL A 392 -1.55 7.79 16.75
C VAL A 392 -0.02 7.74 16.71
N MET A 393 0.64 8.15 17.80
CA MET A 393 2.11 8.20 17.86
C MET A 393 2.76 6.81 17.72
N ILE A 394 2.15 5.76 18.29
CA ILE A 394 2.60 4.37 18.12
C ILE A 394 2.62 3.98 16.63
N TYR A 395 1.54 4.24 15.90
CA TYR A 395 1.49 3.92 14.48
C TYR A 395 2.43 4.79 13.64
N ASP A 396 2.59 6.08 13.97
CA ASP A 396 3.53 6.96 13.27
C ASP A 396 4.99 6.54 13.48
N HIS A 397 5.32 5.85 14.57
CA HIS A 397 6.65 5.24 14.76
C HIS A 397 6.79 3.86 14.09
N GLY A 398 5.79 3.40 13.33
CA GLY A 398 5.81 2.08 12.68
C GLY A 398 5.69 0.92 13.65
N LEU A 399 5.08 1.17 14.82
CA LEU A 399 4.74 0.17 15.82
C LEU A 399 3.23 -0.14 15.71
N ASP A 400 2.80 -1.18 16.41
CA ASP A 400 1.38 -1.50 16.53
C ASP A 400 1.03 -1.97 17.95
N VAL A 401 -0.28 -1.99 18.24
CA VAL A 401 -0.80 -2.33 19.57
C VAL A 401 -0.40 -3.76 19.98
N LYS A 402 -0.34 -4.70 19.03
CA LYS A 402 0.00 -6.11 19.30
C LYS A 402 1.48 -6.22 19.69
N LEU A 403 2.37 -5.54 18.95
CA LEU A 403 3.79 -5.47 19.26
C LEU A 403 4.03 -4.83 20.62
N MET A 404 3.40 -3.69 20.90
CA MET A 404 3.51 -3.01 22.20
C MET A 404 3.01 -3.90 23.34
N GLN A 405 1.89 -4.62 23.13
CA GLN A 405 1.37 -5.61 24.08
C GLN A 405 2.37 -6.75 24.31
N THR A 406 2.98 -7.30 23.26
CA THR A 406 3.98 -8.37 23.41
C THR A 406 5.19 -7.87 24.18
N ILE A 407 5.72 -6.69 23.87
CA ILE A 407 6.85 -6.09 24.61
C ILE A 407 6.50 -5.97 26.09
N LYS A 408 5.31 -5.45 26.40
CA LYS A 408 4.83 -5.32 27.78
C LYS A 408 4.79 -6.67 28.49
N MET A 409 4.11 -7.65 27.90
CA MET A 409 3.98 -8.98 28.50
C MET A 409 5.34 -9.65 28.70
N THR A 410 6.21 -9.62 27.70
CA THR A 410 7.54 -10.22 27.81
C THR A 410 8.33 -9.63 28.97
N ARG A 411 8.30 -8.30 29.14
CA ARG A 411 8.98 -7.63 30.27
C ARG A 411 8.34 -7.93 31.62
N GLN A 412 7.02 -8.15 31.67
CA GLN A 412 6.34 -8.52 32.91
C GLN A 412 6.70 -9.94 33.37
N TYR A 413 6.79 -10.89 32.45
CA TYR A 413 7.11 -12.29 32.76
C TYR A 413 8.61 -12.56 32.91
N ASN A 414 9.47 -11.74 32.30
CA ASN A 414 10.92 -11.92 32.34
C ASN A 414 11.59 -10.75 33.08
N GLN A 415 11.98 -10.99 34.33
CA GLN A 415 12.60 -9.97 35.19
C GLN A 415 13.90 -9.41 34.60
N THR A 416 14.74 -10.24 33.98
CA THR A 416 15.98 -9.77 33.33
C THR A 416 15.67 -8.77 32.22
N TYR A 417 14.68 -9.06 31.38
CA TYR A 417 14.25 -8.12 30.34
C TYR A 417 13.54 -6.89 30.91
N ARG A 418 12.89 -7.00 32.07
CA ARG A 418 12.28 -5.85 32.77
C ARG A 418 13.30 -4.80 33.18
N GLU A 419 14.50 -5.22 33.53
CA GLU A 419 15.56 -4.34 34.03
C GLU A 419 16.52 -3.89 32.90
N ASP A 420 16.73 -4.74 31.88
CA ASP A 420 17.67 -4.46 30.78
C ASP A 420 16.98 -4.37 29.41
N TRP A 421 16.78 -3.14 28.94
CA TRP A 421 16.24 -2.86 27.61
C TRP A 421 17.18 -3.30 26.48
N GLU A 422 18.49 -3.20 26.64
CA GLU A 422 19.44 -3.53 25.57
C GLU A 422 19.47 -5.05 25.35
N LEU A 423 19.50 -5.82 26.43
CA LEU A 423 19.36 -7.27 26.35
C LEU A 423 18.01 -7.66 25.73
N PHE A 424 16.91 -7.04 26.17
CA PHE A 424 15.59 -7.30 25.59
C PHE A 424 15.59 -7.08 24.07
N PHE A 425 16.01 -5.91 23.59
CA PHE A 425 16.00 -5.61 22.15
C PHE A 425 17.00 -6.45 21.34
N LYS A 426 18.08 -6.95 21.96
CA LYS A 426 19.01 -7.89 21.33
C LYS A 426 18.40 -9.28 21.17
N SER A 427 17.55 -9.70 22.11
CA SER A 427 16.87 -11.00 22.10
C SER A 427 15.53 -10.99 21.35
N PHE A 428 14.95 -9.82 21.10
CA PHE A 428 13.65 -9.69 20.45
C PHE A 428 13.72 -10.20 18.99
N PRO A 429 12.72 -10.97 18.50
CA PRO A 429 12.78 -11.62 17.20
C PRO A 429 12.75 -10.64 16.01
N LEU A 430 12.30 -9.40 16.23
CA LEU A 430 12.25 -8.37 15.20
C LEU A 430 13.35 -7.33 15.38
N LYS A 431 13.86 -6.85 14.24
CA LYS A 431 14.81 -5.74 14.21
C LYS A 431 14.08 -4.41 14.44
N VAL A 432 14.00 -4.00 15.70
CA VAL A 432 13.46 -2.69 16.10
C VAL A 432 14.49 -1.59 15.79
N LYS A 433 14.08 -0.54 15.07
CA LYS A 433 14.95 0.58 14.66
C LYS A 433 15.33 1.44 15.90
N PRO A 434 16.47 2.18 15.91
CA PRO A 434 16.89 2.97 17.06
C PRO A 434 15.84 3.98 17.58
N HIS A 435 15.20 4.74 16.70
CA HIS A 435 14.16 5.70 17.08
C HIS A 435 12.91 5.00 17.65
N GLN A 436 12.56 3.80 17.17
CA GLN A 436 11.47 3.00 17.72
C GLN A 436 11.79 2.52 19.13
N LYS A 437 13.02 2.08 19.38
CA LYS A 437 13.48 1.67 20.72
C LYS A 437 13.35 2.83 21.71
N GLU A 438 13.77 4.03 21.29
CA GLU A 438 13.69 5.23 22.11
C GLU A 438 12.24 5.59 22.44
N PHE A 439 11.38 5.63 21.43
CA PHE A 439 9.95 5.87 21.63
C PHE A 439 9.31 4.84 22.57
N ILE A 440 9.60 3.55 22.40
CA ILE A 440 9.10 2.49 23.28
C ILE A 440 9.54 2.74 24.73
N LYS A 441 10.83 3.02 24.97
CA LYS A 441 11.34 3.30 26.32
C LYS A 441 10.59 4.46 26.98
N ILE A 442 10.46 5.58 26.25
CA ILE A 442 9.76 6.79 26.73
C ILE A 442 8.28 6.49 27.02
N TRP A 443 7.58 5.81 26.11
CA TRP A 443 6.15 5.52 26.27
C TRP A 443 5.87 4.63 27.48
N PHE A 444 6.70 3.59 27.70
CA PHE A 444 6.60 2.72 28.88
C PHE A 444 6.85 3.50 30.19
N GLN A 445 7.87 4.37 30.20
CA GLN A 445 8.18 5.20 31.36
C GLN A 445 7.05 6.18 31.68
N GLN A 446 6.51 6.88 30.68
CA GLN A 446 5.40 7.84 30.85
C GLN A 446 4.11 7.18 31.32
N ASN A 447 3.90 5.91 30.98
CA ASN A 447 2.73 5.14 31.39
C ASN A 447 2.96 4.29 32.66
N HIS A 448 4.13 4.41 33.30
CA HIS A 448 4.50 3.72 34.55
C HIS A 448 4.42 2.18 34.44
N ILE A 449 4.83 1.63 33.28
CA ILE A 449 4.76 0.19 32.95
C ILE A 449 6.11 -0.50 33.17
#